data_AF-A0A317IU00-F1
#
_entry.id   AF-A0A317IU00-F1
#
_cell.length_a   1.000
_cell.length_b   1.000
_cell.length_c   1.000
_cell.angle_alpha   90.00
_cell.angle_beta   90.00
_cell.angle_gamma   90.00
#
_symmetry.space_group_name_H-M   'P 1'
#
loop_
_entity.id
_entity.type
_entity.pdbx_description
1 polymer ?
#
loop_
_entity_poly.entity_id
_entity_poly.type
_entity_poly.pdbx_seq_one_letter_code
_entity_poly.pdbx_strand_id
1 'polypeptide(L)'
;MTETKVECNECHALVLPKIAAANGGLCAQCVKIPEKLRQERREYDKALSQGLLFVPSKNELESTQTPIERAQNNVSWELEPEFYKQQLSVMQVLKHAKSEALGHIFLISSLGSRLNVAFNGLYGVCEYQNEENGFFCYAYTADNLNSQVGDNAHLVQACPCCGVGMLWYPTRFHLPRSIAFEIVERVTGNDWPPYVKWLEYDDISYTEPGRG
;
A
#
# COMPACT_ATOMS: atom_id res chain seq x y z
N MET A 1 2.91 -40.08 10.63
CA MET A 1 2.92 -39.55 9.26
C MET A 1 2.30 -38.16 9.33
N THR A 2 3.02 -37.11 8.95
CA THR A 2 2.45 -35.77 8.79
C THR A 2 1.52 -35.81 7.59
N GLU A 3 0.20 -35.71 7.80
CA GLU A 3 -0.75 -35.60 6.68
C GLU A 3 -0.40 -34.35 5.86
N THR A 4 -0.07 -34.55 4.58
CA THR A 4 0.19 -33.48 3.64
C THR A 4 -1.10 -32.68 3.45
N LYS A 5 -1.11 -31.42 3.87
CA LYS A 5 -2.23 -30.51 3.67
C LYS A 5 -2.39 -30.16 2.18
N VAL A 6 -3.61 -29.82 1.78
CA VAL A 6 -3.95 -29.34 0.43
C VAL A 6 -4.52 -27.93 0.52
N GLU A 7 -4.38 -27.13 -0.54
CA GLU A 7 -4.93 -25.78 -0.58
C GLU A 7 -6.46 -25.80 -0.82
N CYS A 8 -7.16 -24.85 -0.18
CA CYS A 8 -8.54 -24.52 -0.50
C CYS A 8 -8.62 -23.84 -1.88
N ASN A 9 -9.54 -24.27 -2.73
CA ASN A 9 -9.71 -23.72 -4.09
C ASN A 9 -10.13 -22.23 -4.14
N GLU A 10 -10.53 -21.63 -3.01
CA GLU A 10 -11.04 -20.24 -2.96
C GLU A 10 -10.16 -19.27 -2.19
N CYS A 11 -9.57 -19.72 -1.08
CA CYS A 11 -8.79 -18.87 -0.19
C CYS A 11 -7.35 -19.35 -0.03
N HIS A 12 -6.97 -20.42 -0.70
CA HIS A 12 -5.63 -21.01 -0.66
C HIS A 12 -5.16 -21.45 0.74
N ALA A 13 -6.04 -21.43 1.75
CA ALA A 13 -5.72 -21.92 3.08
C ALA A 13 -5.41 -23.42 3.06
N LEU A 14 -4.36 -23.82 3.77
CA LEU A 14 -3.96 -25.22 3.90
C LEU A 14 -4.94 -25.99 4.80
N VAL A 15 -5.63 -26.97 4.24
CA VAL A 15 -6.64 -27.80 4.90
C VAL A 15 -6.30 -29.29 4.82
N LEU A 16 -6.94 -30.09 5.69
CA LEU A 16 -6.78 -31.53 5.66
C LEU A 16 -7.43 -32.12 4.39
N PRO A 17 -6.79 -33.09 3.71
CA PRO A 17 -7.33 -33.70 2.49
C PRO A 17 -8.76 -34.23 2.65
N LYS A 18 -9.08 -34.83 3.81
CA LYS A 18 -10.43 -35.33 4.11
C LYS A 18 -11.49 -34.23 4.15
N ILE A 19 -11.14 -33.05 4.66
CA ILE A 19 -12.05 -31.89 4.70
C ILE A 19 -12.26 -31.36 3.28
N ALA A 20 -11.18 -31.19 2.52
CA ALA A 20 -11.28 -30.75 1.13
C ALA A 20 -12.13 -31.71 0.31
N ALA A 21 -11.92 -33.03 0.41
CA ALA A 21 -12.71 -34.03 -0.29
C ALA A 21 -14.21 -33.98 0.08
N ALA A 22 -14.54 -33.79 1.36
CA ALA A 22 -15.93 -33.69 1.81
C ALA A 22 -16.62 -32.39 1.33
N ASN A 23 -15.85 -31.34 1.10
CA ASN A 23 -16.35 -30.00 0.76
C ASN A 23 -16.08 -29.60 -0.70
N GLY A 24 -15.79 -30.55 -1.59
CA GLY A 24 -15.55 -30.26 -3.01
C GLY A 24 -14.31 -29.39 -3.29
N GLY A 25 -13.26 -29.54 -2.49
CA GLY A 25 -12.01 -28.76 -2.59
C GLY A 25 -11.99 -27.49 -1.73
N LEU A 26 -12.99 -27.27 -0.88
CA LEU A 26 -13.13 -26.07 -0.06
C LEU A 26 -12.76 -26.27 1.41
N CYS A 27 -12.32 -25.20 2.07
CA CYS A 27 -12.21 -25.17 3.52
C CYS A 27 -13.59 -25.10 4.20
N ALA A 28 -13.62 -25.39 5.50
CA ALA A 28 -14.86 -25.39 6.29
C ALA A 28 -15.56 -24.02 6.38
N GLN A 29 -14.86 -22.92 6.08
CA GLN A 29 -15.46 -21.58 6.00
C GLN A 29 -15.97 -21.28 4.59
N CYS A 30 -15.16 -21.52 3.55
CA CYS A 30 -15.54 -21.23 2.16
C CYS A 30 -16.75 -22.06 1.70
N VAL A 31 -16.91 -23.30 2.18
CA VAL A 31 -18.09 -24.12 1.84
C VAL A 31 -19.41 -23.53 2.33
N LYS A 32 -19.37 -22.69 3.38
CA LYS A 32 -20.55 -22.00 3.91
C LYS A 32 -20.94 -20.77 3.09
N ILE A 33 -20.06 -20.30 2.21
CA ILE A 33 -20.32 -19.16 1.33
C ILE A 33 -21.04 -19.68 0.08
N PRO A 34 -22.24 -19.14 -0.25
CA PRO A 34 -22.96 -19.51 -1.46
C PRO A 34 -22.07 -19.41 -2.72
N GLU A 35 -22.20 -20.37 -3.64
CA GLU A 35 -21.41 -20.40 -4.89
C GLU A 35 -21.49 -19.08 -5.65
N LYS A 36 -22.68 -18.46 -5.70
CA LYS A 36 -22.89 -17.16 -6.35
C LYS A 36 -21.94 -16.08 -5.79
N LEU A 37 -21.84 -15.96 -4.46
CA LEU A 37 -20.95 -14.96 -3.84
C LEU A 37 -19.47 -15.29 -4.06
N ARG A 38 -19.10 -16.58 -4.09
CA ARG A 38 -17.73 -16.98 -4.43
C ARG A 38 -17.38 -16.65 -5.88
N GLN A 39 -18.32 -16.85 -6.80
CA GLN A 39 -18.18 -16.47 -8.20
C GLN A 39 -18.05 -14.94 -8.36
N GLU A 40 -18.89 -14.16 -7.69
CA GLU A 40 -18.82 -12.69 -7.69
C GLU A 40 -17.45 -12.21 -7.17
N ARG A 41 -16.93 -12.82 -6.09
CA ARG A 41 -15.58 -12.53 -5.59
C ARG A 41 -14.49 -12.84 -6.62
N ARG A 42 -14.54 -14.00 -7.28
CA ARG A 42 -13.56 -14.34 -8.33
C ARG A 42 -13.61 -13.37 -9.51
N GLU A 43 -14.79 -12.93 -9.90
CA GLU A 43 -14.98 -11.95 -10.98
C GLU A 43 -14.44 -10.57 -10.56
N TYR A 44 -14.69 -10.16 -9.32
CA TYR A 44 -14.12 -8.96 -8.73
C TYR A 44 -12.59 -9.01 -8.69
N ASP A 45 -12.00 -10.06 -8.10
CA ASP A 45 -10.54 -10.23 -8.00
C ASP A 45 -9.88 -10.23 -9.38
N LYS A 46 -10.54 -10.85 -10.37
CA LYS A 46 -10.10 -10.82 -11.76
C LYS A 46 -10.15 -9.40 -12.33
N ALA A 47 -11.26 -8.68 -12.18
CA ALA A 47 -11.38 -7.31 -12.66
C ALA A 47 -10.36 -6.37 -11.99
N LEU A 48 -10.13 -6.54 -10.69
CA LEU A 48 -9.09 -5.87 -9.92
C LEU A 48 -7.71 -6.14 -10.54
N SER A 49 -7.31 -7.41 -10.67
CA SER A 49 -5.99 -7.78 -11.23
C SER A 49 -5.76 -7.31 -12.67
N GLN A 50 -6.84 -7.09 -13.43
CA GLN A 50 -6.81 -6.58 -14.80
C GLN A 50 -6.79 -5.05 -14.88
N GLY A 51 -6.83 -4.35 -13.75
CA GLY A 51 -6.82 -2.89 -13.73
C GLY A 51 -8.17 -2.27 -14.13
N LEU A 52 -9.27 -3.03 -14.09
CA LEU A 52 -10.58 -2.59 -14.59
C LEU A 52 -11.43 -1.86 -13.55
N LEU A 53 -11.09 -2.01 -12.26
CA LEU A 53 -11.76 -1.32 -11.16
C LEU A 53 -11.00 -0.02 -10.82
N PHE A 54 -11.58 0.90 -10.07
CA PHE A 54 -10.86 2.07 -9.49
C PHE A 54 -9.98 2.92 -10.43
N VAL A 55 -10.26 2.90 -11.74
CA VAL A 55 -9.56 3.71 -12.74
C VAL A 55 -9.88 5.18 -12.48
N PRO A 56 -8.87 6.05 -12.31
CA PRO A 56 -9.13 7.47 -12.05
C PRO A 56 -9.85 8.10 -13.24
N SER A 57 -10.90 8.85 -12.94
CA SER A 57 -11.56 9.71 -13.90
C SER A 57 -10.62 10.81 -14.41
N LYS A 58 -10.95 11.38 -15.56
CA LYS A 58 -10.20 12.53 -16.09
C LYS A 58 -10.16 13.70 -15.09
N ASN A 59 -11.26 13.93 -14.38
CA ASN A 59 -11.37 15.00 -13.39
C ASN A 59 -10.45 14.75 -12.19
N GLU A 60 -10.34 13.50 -11.70
CA GLU A 60 -9.35 13.13 -10.68
C GLU A 60 -7.92 13.39 -11.19
N LEU A 61 -7.61 13.00 -12.42
CA LEU A 61 -6.27 13.24 -12.96
C LEU A 61 -5.95 14.73 -13.17
N GLU A 62 -6.96 15.56 -13.39
CA GLU A 62 -6.83 17.02 -13.50
C GLU A 62 -6.69 17.69 -12.11
N SER A 63 -7.15 17.05 -11.03
CA SER A 63 -7.01 17.55 -9.66
C SER A 63 -5.69 17.17 -9.00
N THR A 64 -4.72 16.64 -9.76
CA THR A 64 -3.40 16.30 -9.22
C THR A 64 -2.74 17.50 -8.57
N GLN A 65 -2.27 17.29 -7.36
CA GLN A 65 -1.64 18.33 -6.55
C GLN A 65 -0.13 18.08 -6.46
N THR A 66 0.60 19.09 -6.00
CA THR A 66 2.06 19.00 -5.82
C THR A 66 2.38 19.27 -4.36
N PRO A 67 3.15 18.38 -3.68
CA PRO A 67 3.65 18.63 -2.33
C PRO A 67 4.32 19.99 -2.23
N ILE A 68 4.00 20.77 -1.18
CA ILE A 68 4.43 22.16 -1.07
C ILE A 68 5.95 22.30 -0.96
N GLU A 69 6.60 21.28 -0.41
CA GLU A 69 8.05 21.18 -0.24
C GLU A 69 8.75 21.14 -1.59
N ARG A 70 8.09 20.67 -2.65
CA ARG A 70 8.67 20.66 -4.00
C ARG A 70 8.91 22.08 -4.53
N ALA A 71 8.17 23.08 -4.04
CA ALA A 71 8.38 24.48 -4.39
C ALA A 71 9.47 25.16 -3.53
N GLN A 72 10.01 24.47 -2.50
CA GLN A 72 10.94 25.05 -1.54
C GLN A 72 12.31 24.36 -1.59
N ASN A 73 13.38 25.15 -1.70
CA ASN A 73 14.73 24.62 -1.95
C ASN A 73 15.53 24.21 -0.69
N ASN A 74 14.94 24.25 0.51
CA ASN A 74 15.66 24.02 1.77
C ASN A 74 14.79 23.30 2.82
N VAL A 75 14.04 22.27 2.43
CA VAL A 75 13.22 21.50 3.37
C VAL A 75 14.05 20.34 3.92
N SER A 76 14.27 20.30 5.23
CA SER A 76 14.87 19.10 5.83
C SER A 76 13.80 18.06 6.10
N TRP A 77 14.12 16.81 5.77
CA TRP A 77 13.31 15.64 6.12
C TRP A 77 14.05 14.82 7.16
N GLU A 78 13.36 14.52 8.25
CA GLU A 78 13.88 13.79 9.40
C GLU A 78 13.00 12.58 9.70
N LEU A 79 13.53 11.63 10.46
CA LEU A 79 12.78 10.47 10.91
C LEU A 79 11.71 10.89 11.94
N GLU A 80 10.51 10.29 11.88
CA GLU A 80 9.45 10.49 12.87
C GLU A 80 9.95 10.10 14.28
N PRO A 81 10.15 11.07 15.20
CA PRO A 81 10.78 10.82 16.49
C PRO A 81 9.98 9.86 17.39
N GLU A 82 8.65 9.79 17.25
CA GLU A 82 7.85 8.85 18.05
C GLU A 82 8.12 7.38 17.65
N PHE A 83 8.35 7.14 16.36
CA PHE A 83 8.68 5.83 15.83
C PHE A 83 10.14 5.44 16.07
N TYR A 84 11.06 6.36 15.75
CA TYR A 84 12.49 6.10 15.72
C TYR A 84 13.16 6.60 17.00
N LYS A 85 13.21 5.74 18.02
CA LYS A 85 13.83 6.06 19.32
C LYS A 85 15.37 6.08 19.30
N GLN A 86 16.00 5.57 18.24
CA GLN A 86 17.44 5.52 18.08
C GLN A 86 17.91 6.66 17.18
N GLN A 87 19.11 7.21 17.45
CA GLN A 87 19.73 8.20 16.57
C GLN A 87 20.23 7.53 15.29
N LEU A 88 19.35 7.47 14.29
CA LEU A 88 19.65 7.01 12.93
C LEU A 88 19.41 8.16 11.95
N SER A 89 20.19 8.19 10.86
CA SER A 89 19.87 9.04 9.71
C SER A 89 18.82 8.39 8.82
N VAL A 90 18.09 9.21 8.04
CA VAL A 90 17.11 8.70 7.06
C VAL A 90 17.75 7.71 6.09
N MET A 91 18.97 7.99 5.61
CA MET A 91 19.68 7.11 4.68
C MET A 91 20.07 5.76 5.29
N GLN A 92 20.35 5.71 6.60
CA GLN A 92 20.59 4.43 7.29
C GLN A 92 19.31 3.61 7.39
N VAL A 93 18.19 4.22 7.75
CA VAL A 93 16.88 3.56 7.80
C VAL A 93 16.49 3.05 6.42
N LEU A 94 16.65 3.87 5.38
CA LEU A 94 16.35 3.46 4.02
C LEU A 94 17.23 2.28 3.56
N LYS A 95 18.53 2.32 3.86
CA LYS A 95 19.45 1.21 3.52
C LYS A 95 19.01 -0.10 4.18
N HIS A 96 18.56 -0.04 5.44
CA HIS A 96 18.02 -1.21 6.14
C HIS A 96 16.67 -1.64 5.54
N ALA A 97 15.77 -0.70 5.28
CA ALA A 97 14.48 -0.97 4.65
C ALA A 97 14.63 -1.67 3.28
N LYS A 98 15.69 -1.35 2.51
CA LYS A 98 16.02 -2.01 1.24
C LYS A 98 16.40 -3.50 1.41
N SER A 99 16.87 -3.94 2.57
CA SER A 99 17.17 -5.35 2.84
C SER A 99 15.98 -6.15 3.41
N GLU A 100 14.95 -5.47 3.91
CA GLU A 100 13.80 -6.13 4.53
C GLU A 100 12.76 -6.61 3.51
N ALA A 101 11.95 -7.60 3.87
CA ALA A 101 10.87 -8.07 3.01
C ALA A 101 9.63 -7.17 3.06
N LEU A 102 9.41 -6.48 4.18
CA LEU A 102 8.28 -5.58 4.42
C LEU A 102 8.62 -4.58 5.51
N GLY A 103 7.92 -3.45 5.54
CA GLY A 103 8.07 -2.47 6.61
C GLY A 103 7.54 -1.09 6.26
N HIS A 104 7.92 -0.13 7.10
CA HIS A 104 7.49 1.25 6.99
C HIS A 104 8.66 2.23 7.19
N ILE A 105 8.57 3.38 6.52
CA ILE A 105 9.42 4.55 6.73
C ILE A 105 8.52 5.73 7.04
N PHE A 106 8.78 6.43 8.15
CA PHE A 106 8.01 7.61 8.56
C PHE A 106 8.92 8.81 8.63
N LEU A 107 8.63 9.84 7.84
CA LEU A 107 9.39 11.07 7.82
C LEU A 107 8.51 12.27 8.17
N ILE A 108 9.14 13.25 8.81
CA ILE A 108 8.58 14.58 9.04
C ILE A 108 9.47 15.61 8.36
N SER A 109 8.86 16.62 7.77
CA SER A 109 9.57 17.76 7.19
C SER A 109 9.73 18.88 8.20
N SER A 110 10.69 19.79 7.98
CA SER A 110 10.82 21.03 8.73
C SER A 110 9.61 21.97 8.63
N LEU A 111 8.67 21.69 7.71
CA LEU A 111 7.42 22.44 7.52
C LEU A 111 6.21 21.73 8.15
N GLY A 112 6.42 20.64 8.91
CA GLY A 112 5.33 19.91 9.56
C GLY A 112 4.59 18.90 8.68
N SER A 113 4.93 18.79 7.39
CA SER A 113 4.39 17.72 6.54
C SER A 113 4.99 16.36 6.87
N ARG A 114 4.21 15.31 6.61
CA ARG A 114 4.56 13.90 6.84
C ARG A 114 4.68 13.16 5.51
N LEU A 115 5.65 12.25 5.42
CA LEU A 115 5.77 11.27 4.34
C LEU A 115 5.85 9.87 4.95
N ASN A 116 4.81 9.09 4.71
CA ASN A 116 4.69 7.72 5.18
C ASN A 116 4.90 6.78 3.99
N VAL A 117 5.81 5.82 4.13
CA VAL A 117 6.11 4.84 3.08
C VAL A 117 5.93 3.43 3.63
N ALA A 118 4.95 2.70 3.12
CA ALA A 118 4.82 1.27 3.38
C ALA A 118 5.42 0.48 2.20
N PHE A 119 6.01 -0.69 2.47
CA PHE A 119 6.55 -1.53 1.41
C PHE A 119 6.48 -3.03 1.74
N ASN A 120 6.50 -3.84 0.69
CA ASN A 120 6.72 -5.29 0.74
C ASN A 120 7.79 -5.68 -0.30
N GLY A 121 7.90 -6.98 -0.63
CA GLY A 121 8.91 -7.47 -1.56
C GLY A 121 8.79 -6.92 -2.99
N LEU A 122 7.60 -6.45 -3.39
CA LEU A 122 7.26 -6.06 -4.76
C LEU A 122 6.90 -4.57 -4.87
N TYR A 123 6.11 -4.07 -3.93
CA TYR A 123 5.46 -2.78 -4.01
C TYR A 123 5.84 -1.86 -2.84
N GLY A 124 5.59 -0.57 -3.04
CA GLY A 124 5.51 0.43 -1.99
C GLY A 124 4.35 1.39 -2.22
N VAL A 125 3.87 2.03 -1.16
CA VAL A 125 2.91 3.14 -1.22
C VAL A 125 3.53 4.31 -0.48
N CYS A 126 3.53 5.49 -1.11
CA CYS A 126 3.94 6.74 -0.47
C CYS A 126 2.71 7.62 -0.26
N GLU A 127 2.47 7.95 1.00
CA GLU A 127 1.40 8.84 1.45
C GLU A 127 2.03 10.12 1.97
N TYR A 128 1.55 11.24 1.47
CA TYR A 128 1.96 12.56 1.90
C TYR A 128 0.80 13.26 2.60
N GLN A 129 1.10 13.91 3.73
CA GLN A 129 0.14 14.69 4.49
C GLN A 129 0.73 16.04 4.90
N ASN A 130 -0.07 17.09 4.85
CA ASN A 130 0.23 18.37 5.49
C ASN A 130 -0.97 18.80 6.33
N GLU A 131 -0.78 18.85 7.64
CA GLU A 131 -1.84 19.14 8.60
C GLU A 131 -2.29 20.62 8.55
N GLU A 132 -1.41 21.54 8.16
CA GLU A 132 -1.71 22.98 8.14
C GLU A 132 -2.77 23.34 7.08
N ASN A 133 -2.68 22.71 5.90
CA ASN A 133 -3.61 22.95 4.80
C ASN A 133 -4.59 21.78 4.57
N GLY A 134 -4.53 20.74 5.40
CA GLY A 134 -5.38 19.55 5.29
C GLY A 134 -5.09 18.71 4.04
N PHE A 135 -3.94 18.93 3.38
CA PHE A 135 -3.62 18.26 2.12
C PHE A 135 -3.18 16.83 2.37
N PHE A 136 -3.85 15.87 1.73
CA PHE A 136 -3.58 14.44 1.84
C PHE A 136 -3.55 13.81 0.45
N CYS A 137 -2.49 13.09 0.12
CA CYS A 137 -2.38 12.48 -1.21
C CYS A 137 -1.48 11.25 -1.24
N TYR A 138 -1.63 10.45 -2.29
CA TYR A 138 -0.77 9.31 -2.57
C TYR A 138 0.05 9.54 -3.83
N ALA A 139 1.29 9.06 -3.80
CA ALA A 139 2.15 9.04 -4.97
C ALA A 139 1.65 8.04 -6.00
N TYR A 140 1.78 8.41 -7.27
CA TYR A 140 1.52 7.51 -8.39
C TYR A 140 2.40 7.86 -9.60
N THR A 141 2.43 6.93 -10.54
CA THR A 141 3.05 7.01 -11.87
C THR A 141 1.99 6.66 -12.92
N ALA A 142 2.21 7.06 -14.18
CA ALA A 142 1.28 6.72 -15.26
C ALA A 142 1.04 5.20 -15.38
N ASP A 143 2.06 4.39 -15.05
CA ASP A 143 2.02 2.94 -15.17
C ASP A 143 1.22 2.30 -14.04
N ASN A 144 1.49 2.67 -12.78
CA ASN A 144 0.87 1.98 -11.65
C ASN A 144 -0.62 2.32 -11.47
N LEU A 145 -1.08 3.48 -11.95
CA LEU A 145 -2.49 3.85 -11.91
C LEU A 145 -3.42 2.88 -12.66
N ASN A 146 -2.88 2.21 -13.68
CA ASN A 146 -3.60 1.21 -14.47
C ASN A 146 -3.36 -0.21 -13.96
N SER A 147 -2.66 -0.36 -12.84
CA SER A 147 -2.37 -1.64 -12.19
C SER A 147 -2.96 -1.65 -10.79
N GLN A 148 -3.53 -2.77 -10.38
CA GLN A 148 -4.01 -2.94 -9.02
C GLN A 148 -3.46 -4.21 -8.44
N VAL A 149 -3.21 -4.17 -7.14
CA VAL A 149 -2.74 -5.31 -6.38
C VAL A 149 -3.92 -6.01 -5.73
N GLY A 150 -3.89 -7.34 -5.72
CA GLY A 150 -4.80 -8.13 -4.89
C GLY A 150 -4.30 -8.26 -3.45
N ASP A 151 -5.15 -8.82 -2.59
CA ASP A 151 -4.98 -8.93 -1.14
C ASP A 151 -3.57 -9.38 -0.69
N ASN A 152 -2.98 -10.36 -1.38
CA ASN A 152 -1.69 -10.95 -1.00
C ASN A 152 -0.49 -10.00 -1.17
N ALA A 153 -0.64 -8.95 -1.98
CA ALA A 153 0.40 -7.96 -2.24
C ALA A 153 0.03 -6.56 -1.72
N HIS A 154 -1.11 -6.46 -1.04
CA HIS A 154 -1.68 -5.23 -0.52
C HIS A 154 -0.91 -4.74 0.71
N LEU A 155 -0.67 -3.44 0.76
CA LEU A 155 0.02 -2.77 1.85
C LEU A 155 -0.95 -2.15 2.85
N VAL A 156 -0.53 -2.16 4.11
CA VAL A 156 -1.30 -1.68 5.26
C VAL A 156 -0.68 -0.38 5.76
N GLN A 157 -1.51 0.65 5.95
CA GLN A 157 -1.19 1.87 6.69
C GLN A 157 -0.85 1.52 8.14
N ALA A 158 0.15 2.16 8.72
CA ALA A 158 0.55 1.94 10.10
C ALA A 158 0.61 3.26 10.87
N CYS A 159 0.31 3.25 12.17
CA CYS A 159 0.44 4.44 13.02
C CYS A 159 1.90 4.89 13.03
N PRO A 160 2.20 6.15 12.68
CA PRO A 160 3.55 6.70 12.83
C PRO A 160 4.05 6.66 14.27
N CYS A 161 3.16 6.60 15.26
CA CYS A 161 3.50 6.53 16.68
C CYS A 161 4.05 5.16 17.14
N CYS A 162 3.58 4.06 16.56
CA CYS A 162 3.79 2.72 17.13
C CYS A 162 3.87 1.58 16.11
N GLY A 163 3.67 1.87 14.83
CA GLY A 163 3.71 0.88 13.74
C GLY A 163 2.51 -0.07 13.69
N VAL A 164 1.49 0.11 14.54
CA VAL A 164 0.29 -0.73 14.51
C VAL A 164 -0.46 -0.48 13.21
N GLY A 165 -0.78 -1.56 12.48
CA GLY A 165 -1.56 -1.51 11.25
C GLY A 165 -2.98 -0.97 11.49
N MET A 166 -3.42 -0.05 10.65
CA MET A 166 -4.71 0.64 10.77
C MET A 166 -5.68 0.22 9.68
N LEU A 167 -5.27 0.36 8.42
CA LEU A 167 -6.14 0.35 7.25
C LEU A 167 -5.37 -0.15 6.03
N TRP A 168 -6.06 -0.62 4.99
CA TRP A 168 -5.42 -0.96 3.72
C TRP A 168 -5.25 0.29 2.85
N TYR A 169 -4.09 0.46 2.21
CA TYR A 169 -3.90 1.54 1.22
C TYR A 169 -4.76 1.29 -0.02
N PRO A 170 -5.21 2.27 -0.80
CA PRO A 170 -5.96 1.95 -2.02
C PRO A 170 -5.09 1.19 -3.04
N THR A 171 -5.65 0.16 -3.68
CA THR A 171 -4.92 -0.80 -4.54
C THR A 171 -4.14 -0.11 -5.67
N ARG A 172 -4.70 0.95 -6.25
CA ARG A 172 -4.12 1.72 -7.37
C ARG A 172 -2.88 2.55 -7.04
N PHE A 173 -2.53 2.72 -5.76
CA PHE A 173 -1.36 3.51 -5.34
C PHE A 173 -0.13 2.66 -5.03
N HIS A 174 -0.18 1.35 -5.31
CA HIS A 174 0.96 0.46 -5.14
C HIS A 174 1.93 0.66 -6.29
N LEU A 175 3.02 1.36 -6.01
CA LEU A 175 4.13 1.59 -6.91
C LEU A 175 5.11 0.41 -6.86
N PRO A 176 5.92 0.17 -7.90
CA PRO A 176 7.12 -0.64 -7.76
C PRO A 176 7.94 -0.18 -6.55
N ARG A 177 8.38 -1.14 -5.72
CA ARG A 177 9.13 -0.86 -4.48
C ARG A 177 10.33 0.07 -4.71
N SER A 178 11.02 -0.09 -5.84
CA SER A 178 12.15 0.76 -6.21
C SER A 178 11.79 2.23 -6.35
N ILE A 179 10.59 2.54 -6.88
CA ILE A 179 10.12 3.91 -7.05
C ILE A 179 9.75 4.52 -5.70
N ALA A 180 9.09 3.75 -4.82
CA ALA A 180 8.80 4.21 -3.46
C ALA A 180 10.07 4.58 -2.68
N PHE A 181 11.14 3.80 -2.86
CA PHE A 181 12.45 4.13 -2.28
C PHE A 181 13.16 5.29 -2.98
N GLU A 182 13.05 5.43 -4.30
CA GLU A 182 13.59 6.60 -5.01
C GLU A 182 12.94 7.89 -4.50
N ILE A 183 11.63 7.88 -4.21
CA ILE A 183 10.95 9.03 -3.62
C ILE A 183 11.67 9.44 -2.33
N VAL A 184 11.88 8.52 -1.39
CA VAL A 184 12.60 8.80 -0.12
C VAL A 184 14.01 9.36 -0.37
N GLU A 185 14.76 8.76 -1.30
CA GLU A 185 16.13 9.21 -1.63
C GLU A 185 16.16 10.63 -2.17
N ARG A 186 15.23 10.97 -3.06
CA ARG A 186 15.21 12.29 -3.68
C ARG A 186 14.66 13.35 -2.75
N VAL A 187 13.58 13.08 -2.00
CA VAL A 187 12.99 14.11 -1.12
C VAL A 187 13.96 14.53 -0.01
N THR A 188 14.71 13.57 0.53
CA THR A 188 15.75 13.85 1.53
C THR A 188 16.96 14.61 0.95
N GLY A 189 17.13 14.55 -0.37
CA GLY A 189 18.09 15.34 -1.15
C GLY A 189 17.54 16.66 -1.69
N ASN A 190 16.36 17.13 -1.25
CA ASN A 190 15.66 18.31 -1.79
C ASN A 190 15.32 18.21 -3.28
N ASP A 191 15.00 17.02 -3.75
CA ASP A 191 14.59 16.75 -5.13
C ASP A 191 13.35 15.84 -5.15
N TRP A 192 12.68 15.73 -6.30
CA TRP A 192 11.49 14.90 -6.44
C TRP A 192 11.52 14.16 -7.78
N PRO A 193 11.14 12.88 -7.85
CA PRO A 193 11.02 12.18 -9.11
C PRO A 193 10.04 12.91 -10.05
N PRO A 194 10.46 13.39 -11.23
CA PRO A 194 9.62 14.26 -12.06
C PRO A 194 8.44 13.54 -12.70
N TYR A 195 8.51 12.22 -12.77
CA TYR A 195 7.49 11.33 -13.33
C TYR A 195 6.50 10.83 -12.27
N VAL A 196 6.75 11.11 -10.99
CA VAL A 196 5.81 10.83 -9.89
C VAL A 196 4.88 12.02 -9.72
N LYS A 197 3.59 11.74 -9.65
CA LYS A 197 2.52 12.70 -9.40
C LYS A 197 1.80 12.31 -8.11
N TRP A 198 0.99 13.24 -7.59
CA TRP A 198 0.29 13.07 -6.33
C TRP A 198 -1.19 13.30 -6.54
N LEU A 199 -1.99 12.35 -6.08
CA LEU A 199 -3.45 12.38 -6.22
C LEU A 199 -4.08 12.34 -4.84
N GLU A 200 -4.93 13.32 -4.56
CA GLU A 200 -5.83 13.27 -3.41
C GLU A 200 -6.84 12.14 -3.64
N TYR A 201 -7.07 11.34 -2.60
CA TYR A 201 -7.97 10.21 -2.71
C TYR A 201 -9.25 10.49 -1.96
N ASP A 202 -10.37 10.29 -2.65
CA ASP A 202 -11.70 10.72 -2.21
C ASP A 202 -12.53 9.61 -1.55
N ASP A 203 -11.98 8.40 -1.36
CA ASP A 203 -12.84 7.23 -1.07
C ASP A 203 -12.30 6.27 0.02
N ILE A 204 -12.46 6.68 1.28
CA ILE A 204 -12.20 5.88 2.50
C ILE A 204 -13.00 4.55 2.52
N SER A 205 -13.97 4.34 1.63
CA SER A 205 -14.90 3.20 1.67
C SER A 205 -14.27 1.81 1.49
N TYR A 206 -13.00 1.72 1.08
CA TYR A 206 -12.30 0.45 0.82
C TYR A 206 -11.11 0.17 1.75
N THR A 207 -11.03 0.88 2.88
CA THR A 207 -9.90 0.74 3.83
C THR A 207 -10.15 -0.27 4.97
N GLU A 208 -11.34 -0.88 5.06
CA GLU A 208 -11.62 -1.93 6.03
C GLU A 208 -11.12 -3.30 5.54
N PRO A 209 -10.46 -4.11 6.39
CA PRO A 209 -10.16 -5.49 6.05
C PRO A 209 -11.47 -6.28 5.85
N GLY A 210 -11.75 -6.69 4.61
CA GLY A 210 -12.86 -7.61 4.32
C GLY A 210 -14.06 -7.05 3.54
N ARG A 211 -13.97 -5.86 2.94
CA ARG A 211 -14.91 -5.41 1.90
C ARG A 211 -14.16 -4.85 0.70
N GLY A 212 -13.64 -5.76 -0.13
CA GLY A 212 -13.52 -5.56 -1.58
C GLY A 212 -14.85 -5.86 -2.24
#